data_AF-A0A6A6NM11-F1
#
_entry.id   AF-A0A6A6NM11-F1
#
_cell.length_a   1.000
_cell.length_b   1.000
_cell.length_c   1.000
_cell.angle_alpha   90.00
_cell.angle_beta   90.00
_cell.angle_gamma   90.00
#
_symmetry.space_group_name_H-M   'P 1'
#
loop_
_entity.id
_entity.type
_entity.pdbx_description
1 polymer ?
#
loop_
_entity_poly.entity_id
_entity_poly.type
_entity_poly.pdbx_seq_one_letter_code
_entity_poly.pdbx_strand_id
1 'polypeptide(L)'
;MDLIGRGNALKSLALVLAASRWATADSLSGSARTERYWDCCKPSCSWSDHGRFMGDPVESCGIDDAPLTDFTAGTGCNGGSAYSCATQSPWAVNDTFSYGFVGVYIDRRTEDHWCCSCYHLNFTEGPVAGKTMIVQAHNSAYDTDIDDNKFTIAVPGGNTSFAGACSDQYGVPESTFGVENQGVRTRDDCQNLPEPMIGGCMWRFDWYENAENPRVDFKRVSCPSELINITGCIRRDENDFNSTSSASLTRSTSHSLVASLFMGGALAIFLQLL
;
A
#
# COMPACT_ATOMS: atom_id res chain seq x y z
N MET A 1 30.22 24.35 66.69
CA MET A 1 30.26 22.92 67.02
C MET A 1 28.96 22.61 67.74
N ASP A 2 28.23 21.62 67.21
CA ASP A 2 27.06 20.91 67.77
C ASP A 2 25.77 21.71 68.02
N LEU A 3 24.54 21.23 67.78
CA LEU A 3 23.92 20.06 67.13
C LEU A 3 22.37 20.29 67.18
N ILE A 4 21.58 19.57 66.35
CA ILE A 4 20.09 19.37 66.41
C ILE A 4 19.24 20.49 65.75
N GLY A 5 18.26 20.25 64.86
CA GLY A 5 17.70 19.03 64.27
C GLY A 5 16.33 19.30 63.62
N ARG A 6 15.92 18.38 62.71
CA ARG A 6 14.56 18.13 62.17
C ARG A 6 13.88 19.31 61.42
N GLY A 7 13.58 19.25 60.13
CA GLY A 7 12.93 18.18 59.39
C GLY A 7 11.54 18.67 58.96
N ASN A 8 11.35 18.97 57.67
CA ASN A 8 10.08 18.82 56.96
C ASN A 8 10.32 19.02 55.46
N ALA A 9 10.43 17.89 54.75
CA ALA A 9 10.48 17.83 53.31
C ALA A 9 9.08 18.11 52.75
N LEU A 10 8.86 19.31 52.23
CA LEU A 10 7.75 19.59 51.31
C LEU A 10 8.07 18.90 49.98
N LYS A 11 7.63 17.65 49.83
CA LYS A 11 7.63 16.96 48.54
C LYS A 11 6.52 17.56 47.68
N SER A 12 6.94 18.33 46.68
CA SER A 12 6.09 18.84 45.60
C SER A 12 5.33 17.70 44.93
N LEU A 13 4.00 17.72 45.02
CA LEU A 13 3.13 16.84 44.26
C LEU A 13 2.89 17.49 42.89
N ALA A 14 3.82 17.31 41.95
CA ALA A 14 3.58 17.62 40.55
C ALA A 14 2.70 16.50 39.97
N LEU A 15 1.41 16.78 39.79
CA LEU A 15 0.49 15.92 39.06
C LEU A 15 0.88 15.96 37.59
N VAL A 16 1.71 15.02 37.15
CA VAL A 16 1.99 14.81 35.72
C VAL A 16 0.72 14.25 35.11
N LEU A 17 -0.07 15.11 34.48
CA LEU A 17 -1.10 14.70 33.53
C LEU A 17 -0.38 14.00 32.39
N ALA A 18 -0.31 12.67 32.45
CA ALA A 18 0.03 11.85 31.31
C ALA A 18 -1.09 12.03 30.28
N ALA A 19 -0.95 13.02 29.39
CA ALA A 19 -1.71 13.07 28.16
C ALA A 19 -1.36 11.80 27.39
N SER A 20 -2.21 10.79 27.48
CA SER A 20 -2.19 9.67 26.56
C SER A 20 -2.45 10.25 25.18
N ARG A 21 -1.37 10.48 24.43
CA ARG A 21 -1.44 10.64 22.98
C ARG A 21 -1.86 9.28 22.44
N TRP A 22 -3.17 9.05 22.37
CA TRP A 22 -3.69 8.01 21.50
C TRP A 22 -3.26 8.42 20.10
N ALA A 23 -2.31 7.69 19.52
CA ALA A 23 -2.04 7.78 18.11
C ALA A 23 -3.36 7.41 17.42
N THR A 24 -4.08 8.41 16.90
CA THR A 24 -5.10 8.15 15.90
C THR A 24 -4.36 7.45 14.78
N ALA A 25 -4.67 6.18 14.50
CA ALA A 25 -4.15 5.52 13.32
C ALA A 25 -4.44 6.44 12.15
N ASP A 26 -3.37 7.01 11.59
CA ASP A 26 -3.44 8.00 10.54
C ASP A 26 -4.09 7.29 9.36
N SER A 27 -5.36 7.59 9.09
CA SER A 27 -6.09 6.97 7.99
C SER A 27 -5.65 7.65 6.70
N LEU A 28 -4.40 7.41 6.30
CA LEU A 28 -3.82 7.95 5.09
C LEU A 28 -4.73 7.61 3.91
N SER A 29 -5.24 8.64 3.25
CA SER A 29 -6.14 8.54 2.12
C SER A 29 -6.02 9.77 1.25
N GLY A 30 -6.49 9.67 0.02
CA GLY A 30 -6.47 10.75 -0.94
C GLY A 30 -6.84 10.23 -2.33
N SER A 31 -6.63 11.07 -3.33
CA SER A 31 -6.68 10.65 -4.73
C SER A 31 -5.27 10.49 -5.26
N ALA A 32 -5.10 9.60 -6.24
CA ALA A 32 -3.84 9.36 -6.92
C ALA A 32 -4.05 9.09 -8.41
N ARG A 33 -3.00 9.33 -9.19
CA ARG A 33 -2.88 8.79 -10.55
C ARG A 33 -2.32 7.39 -10.49
N THR A 34 -2.76 6.54 -11.40
CA THR A 34 -2.13 5.24 -11.61
C THR A 34 -1.32 5.22 -12.88
N GLU A 35 -0.35 4.33 -12.91
CA GLU A 35 0.44 3.95 -14.08
C GLU A 35 0.59 2.43 -14.04
N ARG A 36 1.31 1.87 -15.01
CA ARG A 36 1.67 0.45 -15.07
C ARG A 36 3.16 0.31 -15.36
N TYR A 37 3.82 -0.64 -14.73
CA TYR A 37 5.24 -0.89 -14.96
C TYR A 37 5.62 -2.35 -14.74
N TRP A 38 6.71 -2.77 -15.37
CA TRP A 38 7.49 -3.94 -14.98
C TRP A 38 8.88 -3.82 -15.58
N ASP A 39 9.88 -3.54 -14.76
CA ASP A 39 11.27 -3.31 -15.21
C ASP A 39 12.23 -4.42 -14.78
N CYS A 40 11.74 -5.42 -14.05
CA CYS A 40 12.47 -6.53 -13.43
C CYS A 40 13.52 -6.09 -12.39
N CYS A 41 13.64 -4.80 -12.08
CA CYS A 41 14.58 -4.33 -11.07
C CYS A 41 14.22 -4.92 -9.70
N LYS A 42 15.22 -5.07 -8.83
CA LYS A 42 14.97 -5.27 -7.40
C LYS A 42 14.07 -4.13 -6.89
N PRO A 43 12.87 -4.42 -6.34
CA PRO A 43 11.97 -3.39 -5.83
C PRO A 43 12.62 -2.60 -4.70
N SER A 44 12.38 -1.30 -4.61
CA SER A 44 13.05 -0.44 -3.61
C SER A 44 12.73 -0.83 -2.16
N CYS A 45 11.54 -1.36 -1.88
CA CYS A 45 11.20 -1.84 -0.53
C CYS A 45 11.84 -3.18 -0.19
N SER A 46 12.70 -3.73 -1.06
CA SER A 46 13.53 -4.91 -0.80
C SER A 46 14.87 -4.56 -0.14
N TRP A 47 15.13 -3.27 0.12
CA TRP A 47 16.28 -2.79 0.87
C TRP A 47 15.92 -2.61 2.35
N SER A 48 16.75 -3.15 3.24
CA SER A 48 16.43 -3.24 4.67
C SER A 48 16.34 -1.87 5.38
N ASP A 49 16.91 -0.82 4.80
CA ASP A 49 16.90 0.55 5.34
C ASP A 49 15.80 1.45 4.75
N HIS A 50 14.97 0.94 3.83
CA HIS A 50 13.90 1.71 3.19
C HIS A 50 12.58 1.72 3.99
N GLY A 51 12.51 0.97 5.09
CA GLY A 51 11.33 0.99 5.95
C GLY A 51 11.50 0.28 7.29
N ARG A 52 10.48 0.44 8.14
CA ARG A 52 10.38 -0.24 9.43
C ARG A 52 9.60 -1.54 9.30
N PHE A 53 10.32 -2.62 9.03
CA PHE A 53 9.74 -3.96 8.86
C PHE A 53 9.72 -4.79 10.16
N MET A 54 8.74 -5.69 10.26
CA MET A 54 8.68 -6.78 11.23
C MET A 54 9.41 -8.00 10.67
N GLY A 55 10.74 -7.97 10.74
CA GLY A 55 11.59 -8.98 10.10
C GLY A 55 12.19 -8.42 8.82
N ASP A 56 11.95 -9.12 7.72
CA ASP A 56 12.62 -8.88 6.45
C ASP A 56 11.89 -7.84 5.57
N PRO A 57 12.61 -7.15 4.67
CA PRO A 57 12.00 -6.28 3.65
C PRO A 57 11.29 -7.13 2.59
N VAL A 58 10.80 -6.51 1.51
CA VAL A 58 10.22 -7.24 0.38
C VAL A 58 11.22 -8.26 -0.18
N GLU A 59 10.74 -9.48 -0.40
CA GLU A 59 11.48 -10.53 -1.07
C GLU A 59 11.83 -10.15 -2.51
N SER A 60 13.08 -10.37 -2.89
CA SER A 60 13.56 -10.24 -4.28
C SER A 60 13.95 -11.60 -4.80
N CYS A 61 14.00 -11.78 -6.11
CA CYS A 61 14.28 -13.05 -6.75
C CYS A 61 15.60 -13.04 -7.53
N GLY A 62 16.18 -14.21 -7.74
CA GLY A 62 17.35 -14.42 -8.58
C GLY A 62 17.02 -14.35 -10.07
N ILE A 63 18.05 -14.63 -10.88
CA ILE A 63 17.93 -14.71 -12.34
C ILE A 63 16.92 -15.78 -12.80
N ASP A 64 16.72 -16.81 -11.98
CA ASP A 64 15.80 -17.93 -12.19
C ASP A 64 14.41 -17.71 -11.58
N ASP A 65 14.10 -16.47 -11.15
CA ASP A 65 12.87 -16.10 -10.44
C ASP A 65 12.67 -16.83 -9.10
N ALA A 66 13.75 -17.40 -8.53
CA ALA A 66 13.71 -18.02 -7.21
C ALA A 66 13.94 -16.99 -6.09
N PRO A 67 13.20 -17.07 -4.97
CA PRO A 67 13.40 -16.21 -3.80
C PRO A 67 14.84 -16.13 -3.30
N LEU A 68 15.32 -14.92 -3.01
CA LEU A 68 16.60 -14.65 -2.39
C LEU A 68 16.44 -14.32 -0.91
N THR A 69 17.28 -14.93 -0.07
CA THR A 69 17.39 -14.57 1.36
C THR A 69 18.45 -13.48 1.61
N ASP A 70 19.25 -13.12 0.60
CA ASP A 70 20.24 -12.05 0.69
C ASP A 70 19.63 -10.71 0.28
N PHE A 71 19.11 -9.98 1.26
CA PHE A 71 18.54 -8.64 1.05
C PHE A 71 19.59 -7.57 0.72
N THR A 72 20.89 -7.89 0.78
CA THR A 72 21.98 -6.98 0.38
C THR A 72 22.37 -7.11 -1.09
N ALA A 73 21.88 -8.15 -1.78
CA ALA A 73 22.15 -8.39 -3.19
C ALA A 73 21.80 -7.17 -4.05
N GLY A 74 22.72 -6.81 -4.95
CA GLY A 74 22.57 -5.68 -5.87
C GLY A 74 21.40 -5.88 -6.84
N THR A 75 20.78 -4.78 -7.27
CA THR A 75 19.72 -4.82 -8.29
C THR A 75 20.27 -5.24 -9.65
N GLY A 76 19.56 -6.11 -10.36
CA GLY A 76 19.85 -6.51 -11.74
C GLY A 76 19.93 -5.31 -12.69
N CYS A 77 19.14 -4.26 -12.44
CA CYS A 77 19.19 -3.01 -13.21
C CYS A 77 20.50 -2.21 -13.09
N ASN A 78 21.42 -2.64 -12.22
CA ASN A 78 22.75 -2.08 -12.10
C ASN A 78 23.82 -3.20 -12.03
N GLY A 79 23.60 -4.31 -12.73
CA GLY A 79 24.53 -5.44 -12.84
C GLY A 79 24.61 -6.34 -11.61
N GLY A 80 23.67 -6.21 -10.67
CA GLY A 80 23.52 -7.14 -9.54
C GLY A 80 22.75 -8.41 -9.90
N SER A 81 22.39 -9.19 -8.87
CA SER A 81 21.76 -10.52 -9.03
C SER A 81 20.33 -10.61 -8.51
N ALA A 82 19.76 -9.50 -8.02
CA ALA A 82 18.41 -9.46 -7.47
C ALA A 82 17.45 -8.71 -8.40
N TYR A 83 16.28 -9.31 -8.61
CA TYR A 83 15.23 -8.89 -9.52
C TYR A 83 13.88 -8.86 -8.79
N SER A 84 12.86 -8.29 -9.41
CA SER A 84 11.48 -8.44 -8.92
C SER A 84 10.99 -9.87 -9.15
N CYS A 85 10.39 -10.48 -8.13
CA CYS A 85 9.76 -11.80 -8.27
C CYS A 85 8.49 -11.71 -9.13
N ALA A 86 8.31 -12.61 -10.11
CA ALA A 86 7.13 -12.60 -10.96
C ALA A 86 5.82 -12.86 -10.20
N THR A 87 5.90 -13.55 -9.06
CA THR A 87 4.77 -13.73 -8.13
C THR A 87 4.22 -12.41 -7.58
N GLN A 88 5.01 -11.33 -7.62
CA GLN A 88 4.58 -9.97 -7.27
C GLN A 88 3.81 -9.30 -8.42
N SER A 89 2.97 -10.06 -9.11
CA SER A 89 2.05 -9.62 -10.17
C SER A 89 0.61 -9.48 -9.64
N PRO A 90 -0.27 -8.72 -10.31
CA PRO A 90 -1.67 -8.61 -9.96
C PRO A 90 -2.48 -9.82 -10.40
N TRP A 91 -3.59 -10.05 -9.72
CA TRP A 91 -4.58 -11.05 -10.10
C TRP A 91 -5.99 -10.65 -9.70
N ALA A 92 -6.96 -11.12 -10.48
CA ALA A 92 -8.38 -10.93 -10.21
C ALA A 92 -8.88 -11.97 -9.21
N VAL A 93 -9.64 -11.52 -8.21
CA VAL A 93 -10.40 -12.39 -7.30
C VAL A 93 -11.80 -12.62 -7.86
N ASN A 94 -12.39 -11.58 -8.43
CA ASN A 94 -13.65 -11.61 -9.18
C ASN A 94 -13.71 -10.39 -10.12
N ASP A 95 -14.80 -10.23 -10.87
CA ASP A 95 -14.97 -9.19 -11.89
C ASP A 95 -14.83 -7.75 -11.38
N THR A 96 -14.98 -7.53 -10.07
CA THR A 96 -14.98 -6.20 -9.42
C THR A 96 -13.83 -5.99 -8.44
N PHE A 97 -13.06 -7.04 -8.11
CA PHE A 97 -12.02 -6.99 -7.09
C PHE A 97 -10.73 -7.72 -7.51
N SER A 98 -9.59 -7.07 -7.31
CA SER A 98 -8.24 -7.62 -7.55
C SER A 98 -7.29 -7.41 -6.36
N TYR A 99 -6.21 -8.18 -6.36
CA TYR A 99 -5.02 -7.94 -5.54
C TYR A 99 -3.80 -7.67 -6.42
N GLY A 100 -2.74 -7.09 -5.85
CA GLY A 100 -1.44 -6.99 -6.52
C GLY A 100 -0.45 -6.09 -5.78
N PHE A 101 0.51 -5.56 -6.54
CA PHE A 101 1.66 -4.85 -6.01
C PHE A 101 1.85 -3.53 -6.75
N VAL A 102 2.46 -2.56 -6.08
CA VAL A 102 2.49 -1.18 -6.57
C VAL A 102 3.75 -0.44 -6.17
N GLY A 103 4.29 0.35 -7.10
CA GLY A 103 5.22 1.43 -6.81
C GLY A 103 4.45 2.64 -6.27
N VAL A 104 4.85 3.16 -5.11
CA VAL A 104 4.14 4.26 -4.46
C VAL A 104 4.96 5.53 -4.42
N TYR A 105 4.30 6.67 -4.66
CA TYR A 105 4.74 7.98 -4.26
C TYR A 105 3.55 8.71 -3.62
N ILE A 106 3.76 9.25 -2.42
CA ILE A 106 2.76 10.04 -1.71
C ILE A 106 3.40 11.38 -1.39
N ASP A 107 2.73 12.47 -1.75
CA ASP A 107 3.28 13.82 -1.60
C ASP A 107 3.73 14.07 -0.14
N ARG A 108 4.91 14.65 0.01
CA ARG A 108 5.55 14.96 1.32
C ARG A 108 5.66 13.74 2.25
N ARG A 109 5.82 12.54 1.69
CA ARG A 109 6.16 11.32 2.44
C ARG A 109 7.45 10.72 1.87
N THR A 110 8.02 9.78 2.60
CA THR A 110 9.22 9.02 2.22
C THR A 110 8.90 7.53 2.19
N GLU A 111 9.80 6.73 1.64
CA GLU A 111 9.70 5.26 1.58
C GLU A 111 9.29 4.59 2.88
N ASP A 112 9.83 5.03 4.01
CA ASP A 112 9.50 4.47 5.33
C ASP A 112 7.98 4.59 5.66
N HIS A 113 7.26 5.48 4.99
CA HIS A 113 5.82 5.61 5.12
C HIS A 113 5.03 4.55 4.33
N TRP A 114 5.45 4.25 3.10
CA TRP A 114 4.67 3.36 2.23
C TRP A 114 5.23 1.96 2.14
N CYS A 115 6.54 1.72 2.28
CA CYS A 115 7.11 0.40 2.06
C CYS A 115 6.42 -0.67 2.92
N CYS A 116 5.90 -1.69 2.24
CA CYS A 116 5.09 -2.80 2.75
C CYS A 116 3.72 -2.44 3.34
N SER A 117 3.27 -1.19 3.21
CA SER A 117 1.90 -0.78 3.52
C SER A 117 0.96 -1.31 2.44
N CYS A 118 -0.28 -1.58 2.81
CA CYS A 118 -1.33 -1.91 1.86
C CYS A 118 -2.34 -0.78 1.68
N TYR A 119 -2.87 -0.67 0.48
CA TYR A 119 -3.80 0.36 0.09
C TYR A 119 -4.98 -0.25 -0.66
N HIS A 120 -6.18 0.16 -0.29
CA HIS A 120 -7.37 -0.08 -1.07
C HIS A 120 -7.51 1.05 -2.07
N LEU A 121 -7.48 0.69 -3.35
CA LEU A 121 -7.68 1.57 -4.49
C LEU A 121 -9.09 1.38 -5.03
N ASN A 122 -9.82 2.48 -5.19
CA ASN A 122 -11.10 2.53 -5.88
C ASN A 122 -10.92 3.31 -7.17
N PHE A 123 -11.05 2.65 -8.32
CA PHE A 123 -10.90 3.31 -9.62
C PHE A 123 -12.07 4.27 -9.88
N THR A 124 -11.76 5.51 -10.23
CA THR A 124 -12.76 6.57 -10.43
C THR A 124 -12.93 6.96 -11.90
N GLU A 125 -12.04 6.48 -12.78
CA GLU A 125 -12.01 6.81 -14.20
C GLU A 125 -11.72 5.59 -15.07
N GLY A 126 -11.95 5.73 -16.38
CA GLY A 126 -11.65 4.71 -17.38
C GLY A 126 -12.60 3.51 -17.36
N PRO A 127 -12.28 2.45 -18.12
CA PRO A 127 -13.15 1.28 -18.26
C PRO A 127 -13.31 0.48 -16.95
N VAL A 128 -12.37 0.64 -16.02
CA VAL A 128 -12.36 -0.03 -14.71
C VAL A 128 -13.01 0.80 -13.60
N ALA A 129 -13.64 1.93 -13.91
CA ALA A 129 -14.29 2.77 -12.89
C ALA A 129 -15.30 1.98 -12.05
N GLY A 130 -15.22 2.11 -10.73
CA GLY A 130 -16.02 1.36 -9.75
C GLY A 130 -15.47 -0.01 -9.38
N LYS A 131 -14.45 -0.52 -10.08
CA LYS A 131 -13.67 -1.68 -9.61
C LYS A 131 -12.74 -1.27 -8.47
N THR A 132 -12.33 -2.26 -7.69
CA THR A 132 -11.47 -2.05 -6.53
C THR A 132 -10.28 -3.00 -6.53
N MET A 133 -9.19 -2.58 -5.91
CA MET A 133 -7.99 -3.40 -5.76
C MET A 133 -7.34 -3.14 -4.41
N ILE A 134 -6.84 -4.18 -3.73
CA ILE A 134 -5.92 -4.00 -2.61
C ILE A 134 -4.50 -4.28 -3.10
N VAL A 135 -3.60 -3.33 -2.89
CA VAL A 135 -2.21 -3.43 -3.33
C VAL A 135 -1.25 -3.33 -2.16
N GLN A 136 -0.14 -4.05 -2.21
CA GLN A 136 0.99 -3.85 -1.31
C GLN A 136 2.06 -3.01 -1.99
N ALA A 137 2.54 -1.99 -1.29
CA ALA A 137 3.63 -1.14 -1.75
C ALA A 137 4.96 -1.88 -1.63
N HIS A 138 5.45 -2.37 -2.77
CA HIS A 138 6.72 -3.10 -2.85
C HIS A 138 7.86 -2.28 -3.46
N ASN A 139 7.53 -1.16 -4.10
CA ASN A 139 8.50 -0.30 -4.78
C ASN A 139 8.11 1.17 -4.58
N SER A 140 8.99 2.07 -5.03
CA SER A 140 8.72 3.50 -5.10
C SER A 140 8.45 3.94 -6.52
N ALA A 141 7.55 4.89 -6.67
CA ALA A 141 7.19 5.50 -7.95
C ALA A 141 7.64 6.97 -8.00
N TYR A 142 8.88 7.24 -7.60
CA TYR A 142 9.43 8.59 -7.61
C TYR A 142 9.41 9.16 -9.03
N ASP A 143 8.76 10.30 -9.16
CA ASP A 143 8.74 11.10 -10.37
C ASP A 143 8.76 12.56 -9.95
N THR A 144 9.78 13.29 -10.41
CA THR A 144 10.09 14.63 -9.91
C THR A 144 9.18 15.71 -10.49
N ASP A 145 8.33 15.35 -11.45
CA ASP A 145 7.58 16.31 -12.26
C ASP A 145 6.11 16.47 -11.82
N ILE A 146 5.72 15.85 -10.69
CA ILE A 146 4.31 15.71 -10.29
C ILE A 146 4.11 15.99 -8.79
N ASP A 147 3.39 17.07 -8.46
CA ASP A 147 2.83 17.35 -7.13
C ASP A 147 1.51 16.56 -6.90
N ASP A 148 1.50 15.25 -7.16
CA ASP A 148 0.32 14.38 -7.06
C ASP A 148 0.74 13.02 -6.46
N ASN A 149 -0.19 12.32 -5.80
CA ASN A 149 0.09 10.96 -5.36
C ASN A 149 0.09 10.02 -6.57
N LYS A 150 0.99 9.05 -6.58
CA LYS A 150 1.17 8.11 -7.69
C LYS A 150 1.23 6.66 -7.22
N PHE A 151 0.50 5.81 -7.92
CA PHE A 151 0.41 4.38 -7.69
C PHE A 151 0.68 3.65 -9.01
N THR A 152 1.94 3.30 -9.27
CA THR A 152 2.37 2.61 -10.50
C THR A 152 2.22 1.10 -10.29
N ILE A 153 1.18 0.49 -10.87
CA ILE A 153 0.81 -0.91 -10.64
C ILE A 153 1.84 -1.84 -11.33
N ALA A 154 2.32 -2.86 -10.61
CA ALA A 154 3.32 -3.81 -11.10
C ALA A 154 2.70 -4.81 -12.09
N VAL A 155 2.66 -4.48 -13.36
CA VAL A 155 2.00 -5.27 -14.41
C VAL A 155 3.07 -5.79 -15.38
N PRO A 156 3.37 -7.10 -15.41
CA PRO A 156 4.23 -7.68 -16.42
C PRO A 156 3.84 -7.26 -17.84
N GLY A 157 4.80 -6.76 -18.63
CA GLY A 157 4.52 -6.20 -19.95
C GLY A 157 3.73 -4.88 -19.93
N GLY A 158 3.63 -4.20 -18.79
CA GLY A 158 2.99 -2.90 -18.63
C GLY A 158 3.87 -1.72 -19.07
N ASN A 159 5.19 -1.91 -19.02
CA ASN A 159 6.23 -1.05 -19.58
C ASN A 159 7.46 -1.95 -19.86
N THR A 160 8.44 -1.49 -20.65
CA THR A 160 9.73 -2.19 -20.79
C THR A 160 10.74 -1.65 -19.78
N SER A 161 11.78 -2.43 -19.49
CA SER A 161 12.84 -2.01 -18.56
C SER A 161 13.67 -0.89 -19.19
N PHE A 162 13.85 0.22 -18.47
CA PHE A 162 14.79 1.28 -18.88
C PHE A 162 16.26 0.79 -18.89
N ALA A 163 16.56 -0.25 -18.11
CA ALA A 163 17.92 -0.72 -17.85
C ALA A 163 18.27 -2.07 -18.51
N GLY A 164 17.35 -2.67 -19.28
CA GLY A 164 17.59 -3.98 -19.91
C GLY A 164 17.50 -5.19 -18.96
N ALA A 165 17.09 -4.97 -17.70
CA ALA A 165 17.18 -6.00 -16.68
C ALA A 165 16.23 -7.17 -16.92
N CYS A 166 15.09 -6.94 -17.58
CA CYS A 166 14.19 -8.03 -17.95
C CYS A 166 14.80 -8.94 -19.02
N SER A 167 15.43 -8.35 -20.04
CA SER A 167 16.20 -9.12 -21.03
C SER A 167 17.32 -9.91 -20.36
N ASP A 168 18.05 -9.28 -19.44
CA ASP A 168 19.14 -9.94 -18.73
C ASP A 168 18.65 -11.06 -17.80
N GLN A 169 17.54 -10.85 -17.09
CA GLN A 169 16.97 -11.86 -16.18
C GLN A 169 16.56 -13.12 -16.94
N TYR A 170 15.80 -12.95 -18.03
CA TYR A 170 15.15 -14.08 -18.70
C TYR A 170 15.90 -14.56 -19.95
N GLY A 171 16.99 -13.89 -20.34
CA GLY A 171 17.77 -14.24 -21.53
C GLY A 171 16.99 -14.11 -22.84
N VAL A 172 16.06 -13.14 -22.91
CA VAL A 172 15.20 -12.88 -24.09
C VAL A 172 15.38 -11.44 -24.56
N PRO A 173 15.18 -11.11 -25.85
CA PRO A 173 15.32 -9.72 -26.32
C PRO A 173 14.35 -8.77 -25.60
N GLU A 174 14.76 -7.52 -25.35
CA GLU A 174 13.90 -6.47 -24.75
C GLU A 174 12.55 -6.30 -25.47
N SER A 175 12.53 -6.48 -26.80
CA SER A 175 11.31 -6.41 -27.60
C SER A 175 10.24 -7.42 -27.19
N THR A 176 10.61 -8.48 -26.46
CA THR A 176 9.69 -9.46 -25.86
C THR A 176 8.72 -8.79 -24.89
N PHE A 177 9.19 -7.77 -24.17
CA PHE A 177 8.40 -7.01 -23.19
C PHE A 177 7.61 -5.86 -23.84
N GLY A 178 7.74 -5.67 -25.15
CA GLY A 178 7.00 -4.72 -25.96
C GLY A 178 7.79 -3.46 -26.31
N VAL A 179 7.10 -2.30 -26.27
CA VAL A 179 7.67 -1.00 -26.64
C VAL A 179 7.93 -0.15 -25.41
N GLU A 180 9.05 0.57 -25.41
CA GLU A 180 9.41 1.50 -24.33
C GLU A 180 8.28 2.48 -24.00
N ASN A 181 8.01 2.64 -22.69
CA ASN A 181 6.94 3.43 -22.10
C ASN A 181 5.51 2.99 -22.48
N GLN A 182 5.35 1.81 -23.08
CA GLN A 182 4.05 1.27 -23.50
C GLN A 182 3.82 -0.19 -23.07
N GLY A 183 4.90 -0.97 -23.02
CA GLY A 183 4.87 -2.42 -22.80
C GLY A 183 4.31 -3.16 -24.02
N VAL A 184 3.75 -4.35 -23.79
CA VAL A 184 3.11 -5.15 -24.85
C VAL A 184 1.86 -4.45 -25.40
N ARG A 185 1.53 -4.68 -26.67
CA ARG A 185 0.48 -3.93 -27.38
C ARG A 185 -0.88 -4.60 -27.29
N THR A 186 -0.90 -5.93 -27.29
CA THR A 186 -2.11 -6.74 -27.31
C THR A 186 -2.07 -7.81 -26.23
N ARG A 187 -3.24 -8.35 -25.91
CA ARG A 187 -3.38 -9.50 -25.02
C ARG A 187 -2.58 -10.71 -25.51
N ASP A 188 -2.57 -10.95 -26.82
CA ASP A 188 -1.88 -12.12 -27.39
C ASP A 188 -0.35 -11.99 -27.28
N ASP A 189 0.18 -10.77 -27.26
CA ASP A 189 1.61 -10.52 -27.04
C ASP A 189 2.09 -11.05 -25.67
N CYS A 190 1.19 -11.15 -24.67
CA CYS A 190 1.52 -11.72 -23.37
C CYS A 190 2.04 -13.16 -23.46
N GLN A 191 1.68 -13.92 -24.51
CA GLN A 191 2.17 -15.29 -24.69
C GLN A 191 3.66 -15.35 -25.04
N ASN A 192 4.26 -14.22 -25.45
CA ASN A 192 5.70 -14.14 -25.72
C ASN A 192 6.51 -13.89 -24.44
N LEU A 193 5.87 -13.47 -23.34
CA LEU A 193 6.56 -13.21 -22.08
C LEU A 193 7.04 -14.51 -21.42
N PRO A 194 8.05 -14.44 -20.54
CA PRO A 194 8.42 -15.55 -19.68
C PRO A 194 7.20 -16.11 -18.94
N GLU A 195 7.14 -17.45 -18.80
CA GLU A 195 5.94 -18.13 -18.29
C GLU A 195 5.39 -17.57 -16.97
N PRO A 196 6.22 -17.27 -15.94
CA PRO A 196 5.73 -16.70 -14.68
C PRO A 196 5.03 -15.33 -14.82
N MET A 197 5.31 -14.59 -15.89
CA MET A 197 4.80 -13.25 -16.15
C MET A 197 3.48 -13.25 -16.93
N ILE A 198 3.11 -14.36 -17.57
CA ILE A 198 1.96 -14.42 -18.48
C ILE A 198 0.67 -14.07 -17.74
N GLY A 199 0.46 -14.61 -16.52
CA GLY A 199 -0.74 -14.37 -15.74
C GLY A 199 -0.97 -12.89 -15.41
N GLY A 200 0.07 -12.22 -14.91
CA GLY A 200 0.02 -10.77 -14.61
C GLY A 200 -0.15 -9.90 -15.86
N CYS A 201 0.43 -10.32 -17.00
CA CYS A 201 0.22 -9.63 -18.27
C CYS A 201 -1.22 -9.78 -18.77
N MET A 202 -1.78 -10.98 -18.72
CA MET A 202 -3.18 -11.22 -19.13
C MET A 202 -4.16 -10.43 -18.27
N TRP A 203 -3.90 -10.30 -16.95
CA TRP A 203 -4.70 -9.47 -16.05
C TRP A 203 -4.87 -8.03 -16.55
N ARG A 204 -3.82 -7.44 -17.17
CA ARG A 204 -3.86 -6.10 -17.76
C ARG A 204 -5.01 -5.95 -18.77
N PHE A 205 -5.21 -6.95 -19.60
CA PHE A 205 -6.18 -6.90 -20.69
C PHE A 205 -7.55 -7.45 -20.28
N ASP A 206 -7.57 -8.40 -19.34
CA ASP A 206 -8.80 -9.09 -18.92
C ASP A 206 -9.55 -8.31 -17.84
N TRP A 207 -8.95 -8.16 -16.66
CA TRP A 207 -9.63 -7.53 -15.53
C TRP A 207 -9.48 -6.01 -15.55
N TYR A 208 -8.27 -5.55 -15.90
CA TYR A 208 -7.91 -4.14 -15.94
C TYR A 208 -8.33 -3.45 -17.25
N GLU A 209 -8.89 -4.21 -18.20
CA GLU A 209 -9.49 -3.71 -19.46
C GLU A 209 -8.56 -2.77 -20.25
N ASN A 210 -7.25 -3.01 -20.13
CA ASN A 210 -6.17 -2.20 -20.68
C ASN A 210 -6.32 -0.69 -20.38
N ALA A 211 -6.85 -0.34 -19.21
CA ALA A 211 -7.05 1.05 -18.79
C ALA A 211 -5.73 1.84 -18.83
N GLU A 212 -5.79 3.06 -19.39
CA GLU A 212 -4.66 3.96 -19.47
C GLU A 212 -4.70 4.98 -18.34
N ASN A 213 -3.85 4.77 -17.35
CA ASN A 213 -3.61 5.65 -16.22
C ASN A 213 -4.90 6.15 -15.50
N PRO A 214 -5.87 5.27 -15.18
CA PRO A 214 -7.10 5.68 -14.50
C PRO A 214 -6.77 6.29 -13.13
N ARG A 215 -7.53 7.32 -12.73
CA ARG A 215 -7.44 7.84 -11.36
C ARG A 215 -8.06 6.88 -10.36
N VAL A 216 -7.56 6.95 -9.13
CA VAL A 216 -8.08 6.21 -7.98
C VAL A 216 -8.28 7.15 -6.80
N ASP A 217 -9.26 6.82 -5.97
CA ASP A 217 -9.24 7.20 -4.56
C ASP A 217 -8.61 6.05 -3.78
N PHE A 218 -7.65 6.36 -2.90
CA PHE A 218 -6.94 5.38 -2.12
C PHE A 218 -7.13 5.59 -0.61
N LYS A 219 -7.02 4.49 0.12
CA LYS A 219 -6.96 4.49 1.57
C LYS A 219 -6.01 3.41 2.06
N ARG A 220 -5.14 3.72 3.02
CA ARG A 220 -4.33 2.71 3.71
C ARG A 220 -5.24 1.71 4.41
N VAL A 221 -4.96 0.43 4.24
CA VAL A 221 -5.66 -0.69 4.85
C VAL A 221 -4.66 -1.69 5.42
N SER A 222 -5.16 -2.60 6.25
CA SER A 222 -4.39 -3.72 6.74
C SER A 222 -3.99 -4.62 5.59
N CYS A 223 -2.76 -5.10 5.60
CA CYS A 223 -2.29 -6.01 4.58
C CYS A 223 -2.94 -7.40 4.73
N PRO A 224 -3.62 -7.88 3.68
CA PRO A 224 -4.19 -9.23 3.65
C PRO A 224 -3.08 -10.27 3.59
N SER A 225 -3.37 -11.47 4.10
CA SER A 225 -2.43 -12.61 4.08
C SER A 225 -1.96 -12.97 2.67
N GLU A 226 -2.83 -12.76 1.70
CA GLU A 226 -2.67 -13.02 0.28
C GLU A 226 -1.51 -12.21 -0.33
N LEU A 227 -1.21 -11.02 0.21
CA LEU A 227 -0.10 -10.18 -0.26
C LEU A 227 1.17 -10.40 0.57
N ILE A 228 1.05 -10.44 1.90
CA ILE A 228 2.23 -10.61 2.78
C ILE A 228 2.89 -11.97 2.60
N ASN A 229 2.12 -13.02 2.28
CA ASN A 229 2.68 -14.35 2.04
C ASN A 229 3.49 -14.41 0.73
N ILE A 230 3.29 -13.47 -0.21
CA ILE A 230 4.05 -13.38 -1.45
C ILE A 230 5.34 -12.60 -1.25
N THR A 231 5.30 -11.48 -0.51
CA THR A 231 6.48 -10.61 -0.35
C THR A 231 7.32 -10.92 0.88
N GLY A 232 6.77 -11.67 1.84
CA GLY A 232 7.36 -11.85 3.17
C GLY A 232 7.38 -10.58 4.03
N CYS A 233 6.92 -9.43 3.51
CA CYS A 233 7.13 -8.15 4.16
C CYS A 233 5.91 -7.67 4.94
N ILE A 234 6.14 -7.33 6.22
CA ILE A 234 5.14 -6.80 7.14
C ILE A 234 5.72 -5.56 7.80
N ARG A 235 4.91 -4.50 7.97
CA ARG A 235 5.35 -3.28 8.66
C ARG A 235 5.27 -3.41 10.18
N ARG A 236 6.15 -2.71 10.90
CA ARG A 236 6.11 -2.64 12.39
C ARG A 236 4.83 -2.04 12.94
N ASP A 237 4.21 -1.12 12.22
CA ASP A 237 2.96 -0.47 12.65
C ASP A 237 1.69 -1.24 12.24
N GLU A 238 1.84 -2.42 11.63
CA GLU A 238 0.69 -3.19 11.10
C GLU A 238 -0.26 -3.68 12.21
N ASN A 239 0.28 -4.12 13.35
CA ASN A 239 -0.53 -4.54 14.50
C ASN A 239 -1.28 -3.36 15.15
N ASP A 240 -0.62 -2.20 15.25
CA ASP A 240 -1.22 -0.98 15.80
C ASP A 240 -2.33 -0.45 14.86
N PHE A 241 -2.11 -0.57 13.56
CA PHE A 241 -3.09 -0.23 12.53
C PHE A 241 -4.32 -1.15 12.59
N ASN A 242 -4.12 -2.47 12.76
CA ASN A 242 -5.19 -3.46 12.91
C ASN A 242 -6.07 -3.21 14.13
N SER A 243 -5.45 -2.96 15.29
CA SER A 243 -6.18 -2.73 16.55
C SER A 243 -7.04 -1.48 16.49
N THR A 244 -6.51 -0.41 15.87
CA THR A 244 -7.24 0.86 15.74
C THR A 244 -8.37 0.78 14.70
N SER A 245 -8.15 0.08 13.59
CA SER A 245 -9.19 -0.16 12.57
C SER A 245 -10.36 -0.96 13.14
N SER A 246 -10.07 -2.00 13.94
CA SER A 246 -11.08 -2.82 14.62
C SER A 246 -11.84 -2.04 15.70
N ALA A 247 -11.16 -1.16 16.45
CA ALA A 247 -11.78 -0.27 17.43
C ALA A 247 -12.69 0.80 16.78
N SER A 248 -12.36 1.26 15.57
CA SER A 248 -13.20 2.19 14.82
C SER A 248 -14.51 1.54 14.35
N LEU A 249 -14.44 0.29 13.86
CA LEU A 249 -15.60 -0.49 13.43
C LEU A 249 -16.60 -0.76 14.58
N THR A 250 -16.10 -1.12 15.76
CA THR A 250 -16.94 -1.37 16.96
C THR A 250 -17.59 -0.09 17.52
N ARG A 251 -16.98 1.08 17.30
CA ARG A 251 -17.56 2.37 17.71
C ARG A 251 -18.68 2.81 16.77
N SER A 252 -18.58 2.51 15.47
CA SER A 252 -19.62 2.80 14.47
C SER A 252 -20.92 2.02 14.74
N THR A 253 -20.83 0.75 15.15
CA THR A 253 -22.02 -0.06 15.53
C THR A 253 -22.69 0.41 16.83
N SER A 254 -22.01 1.20 17.65
CA SER A 254 -22.52 1.67 18.94
C SER A 254 -23.37 2.96 18.85
N HIS A 255 -23.54 3.57 17.67
CA HIS A 255 -24.30 4.82 17.51
C HIS A 255 -25.72 4.64 16.93
N SER A 256 -26.20 3.40 16.73
CA SER A 256 -27.57 3.14 16.24
C SER A 256 -28.61 2.78 17.31
N LEU A 257 -28.34 2.99 18.61
CA LEU A 257 -29.26 2.60 19.70
C LEU A 257 -29.65 3.69 20.70
N VAL A 258 -29.50 4.99 20.38
CA VAL A 258 -30.04 6.06 21.23
C VAL A 258 -30.78 7.10 20.41
N ALA A 259 -31.97 6.74 19.93
CA ALA A 259 -32.96 7.70 19.44
C ALA A 259 -34.37 7.19 19.76
N SER A 260 -34.75 7.18 21.03
CA SER A 260 -36.14 7.09 21.48
C SER A 260 -36.23 7.55 22.92
N LEU A 261 -37.27 8.34 23.22
CA LEU A 261 -37.60 8.99 24.50
C LEU A 261 -36.93 10.34 24.70
N PHE A 262 -37.58 11.41 24.23
CA PHE A 262 -38.01 12.55 25.06
C PHE A 262 -38.84 13.51 24.19
N MET A 263 -40.14 13.21 24.05
CA MET A 263 -41.14 14.24 23.74
C MET A 263 -42.30 14.06 24.70
N GLY A 264 -42.39 14.95 25.68
CA GLY A 264 -43.48 14.98 26.64
C GLY A 264 -43.25 16.06 27.68
N GLY A 265 -43.83 17.23 27.46
CA GLY A 265 -43.94 18.27 28.50
C GLY A 265 -43.79 19.70 28.00
N ALA A 266 -44.74 20.18 27.19
CA ALA A 266 -44.93 21.61 26.98
C ALA A 266 -46.32 22.02 27.50
N LEU A 267 -46.27 22.69 28.66
CA LEU A 267 -47.11 23.78 29.13
C LEU A 267 -48.38 24.12 28.31
N ALA A 268 -49.55 23.99 28.93
CA ALA A 268 -50.75 24.74 28.56
C ALA A 268 -51.38 25.33 29.83
N ILE A 269 -51.35 26.66 29.92
CA ILE A 269 -51.95 27.48 30.96
C ILE A 269 -52.87 28.50 30.26
N PHE A 270 -54.06 28.68 30.84
CA PHE A 270 -55.08 29.74 30.62
C PHE A 270 -55.84 29.78 29.28
N LEU A 271 -57.16 29.57 29.29
CA LEU A 271 -58.17 30.64 29.43
C LEU A 271 -59.60 30.05 29.33
N GLN A 272 -60.41 30.19 30.39
CA GLN A 272 -61.86 30.04 30.35
C GLN A 272 -62.46 31.42 30.55
N LEU A 273 -63.21 31.92 29.58
CA LEU A 273 -64.25 32.93 29.72
C LEU A 273 -65.10 32.93 28.44
N LEU A 274 -66.41 32.76 28.64
CA LEU A 274 -67.55 32.69 27.70
C LEU A 274 -67.82 31.31 27.08
#